data_AF-A0A7W0G676-F1
#
_entry.id   AF-A0A7W0G676-F1
#
_cell.length_a   1.000
_cell.length_b   1.000
_cell.length_c   1.000
_cell.angle_alpha   90.00
_cell.angle_beta   90.00
_cell.angle_gamma   90.00
#
_symmetry.space_group_name_H-M   'P 1'
#
loop_
_entity.id
_entity.type
_entity.pdbx_description
1 polymer ?
#
loop_
_entity_poly.entity_id
_entity_poly.type
_entity_poly.pdbx_seq_one_letter_code
_entity_poly.pdbx_strand_id
1 'polypeptide(L)'
;MKLFRYARPARSPRAPRYEKFPDFQVALLAAGLGSVIAPVRPTLKQRYPLIPIEEYVAWRREDGAHFDPWIRLHERVGGEIIAPVPASMVIRAPVADWEGWTGMRFPADGEYVFPEALAPLVVEAGIGTHIEPNVWIRHSV
;
A
#
# COMPACT_ATOMS: atom_id res chain seq x y z
N MET A 1 8.94 -11.88 -8.08
CA MET A 1 8.43 -10.49 -8.02
C MET A 1 6.90 -10.39 -8.25
N LYS A 2 6.08 -11.12 -7.49
CA LYS A 2 4.59 -11.04 -7.53
C LYS A 2 3.95 -10.65 -6.19
N LEU A 3 4.69 -10.72 -5.06
CA LEU A 3 4.11 -10.53 -3.72
C LEU A 3 3.63 -9.10 -3.43
N PHE A 4 4.32 -8.07 -3.95
CA PHE A 4 4.06 -6.66 -3.56
C PHE A 4 3.37 -5.82 -4.65
N ARG A 5 3.06 -6.44 -5.80
CA ARG A 5 2.35 -5.76 -6.89
C ARG A 5 0.84 -5.85 -6.70
N TYR A 6 0.30 -4.97 -5.85
CA TYR A 6 -1.09 -4.54 -6.02
C TYR A 6 -1.16 -3.56 -7.21
N ALA A 7 -1.67 -4.07 -8.33
CA ALA A 7 -2.22 -3.35 -9.48
C ALA A 7 -1.50 -2.04 -9.91
N ARG A 8 -0.36 -2.16 -10.60
CA ARG A 8 -0.11 -1.28 -11.77
C ARG A 8 -0.38 -2.09 -13.03
N PRO A 9 -1.43 -1.78 -13.81
CA PRO A 9 -1.48 -2.30 -15.16
C PRO A 9 -0.27 -1.75 -15.90
N ALA A 10 0.50 -2.65 -16.52
CA ALA A 10 1.58 -2.25 -17.40
C ALA A 10 1.03 -1.25 -18.43
N ARG A 11 1.74 -0.14 -18.69
CA ARG A 11 1.46 0.72 -19.84
C ARG A 11 1.80 -0.07 -21.10
N SER A 12 0.87 -0.93 -21.53
CA SER A 12 0.86 -1.53 -22.84
C SER A 12 0.25 -0.53 -23.83
N PRO A 13 0.83 -0.31 -25.02
CA PRO A 13 0.18 0.46 -26.08
C PRO A 13 -1.10 -0.20 -26.63
N ARG A 14 -1.43 -1.41 -26.13
CA ARG A 14 -2.72 -2.11 -26.34
C ARG A 14 -3.54 -2.24 -25.05
N ALA A 15 -3.29 -1.42 -24.04
CA ALA A 15 -4.14 -1.38 -22.86
C ALA A 15 -5.56 -0.97 -23.31
N PRO A 16 -6.62 -1.68 -22.90
CA PRO A 16 -7.98 -1.26 -23.20
C PRO A 16 -8.17 0.17 -22.73
N ARG A 17 -8.79 1.01 -23.57
CA ARG A 17 -9.28 2.33 -23.19
C ARG A 17 -10.18 2.07 -21.98
N TYR A 18 -9.87 2.65 -20.81
CA TYR A 18 -10.69 2.49 -19.62
C TYR A 18 -12.11 2.99 -19.94
N GLU A 19 -13.02 2.07 -20.26
CA GLU A 19 -14.43 2.32 -20.09
C GLU A 19 -14.62 2.55 -18.60
N LYS A 20 -15.25 3.66 -18.24
CA LYS A 20 -15.59 3.96 -16.86
C LYS A 20 -16.41 2.77 -16.36
N PHE A 21 -15.81 1.95 -15.48
CA PHE A 21 -16.59 1.07 -14.61
C PHE A 21 -17.67 1.94 -13.95
N PRO A 22 -18.89 1.42 -13.67
CA PRO A 22 -19.83 2.19 -12.88
C PRO A 22 -19.08 2.67 -11.63
N ASP A 23 -19.15 3.98 -11.37
CA ASP A 23 -18.54 4.56 -10.18
C ASP A 23 -18.91 3.66 -9.00
N PHE A 24 -17.94 3.25 -8.17
CA PHE A 24 -18.21 2.29 -7.10
C PHE A 24 -19.37 2.77 -6.20
N GLN A 25 -19.60 4.09 -6.15
CA GLN A 25 -20.76 4.72 -5.54
C GLN A 25 -22.10 4.25 -6.14
N VAL A 26 -22.23 4.17 -7.47
CA VAL A 26 -23.39 3.63 -8.18
C VAL A 26 -23.61 2.16 -7.82
N ALA A 27 -22.53 1.37 -7.74
CA ALA A 27 -22.61 -0.04 -7.33
C ALA A 27 -23.06 -0.20 -5.87
N LEU A 28 -22.57 0.65 -4.96
CA LEU A 28 -22.99 0.67 -3.56
C LEU A 28 -24.46 1.02 -3.42
N LEU A 29 -24.92 2.07 -4.10
CA LEU A 29 -26.33 2.48 -4.10
C LEU A 29 -27.23 1.38 -4.66
N ALA A 30 -26.86 0.74 -5.77
CA ALA A 30 -27.59 -0.39 -6.34
C ALA A 30 -27.66 -1.59 -5.39
N ALA A 31 -26.65 -1.77 -4.54
CA ALA A 31 -26.60 -2.81 -3.51
C ALA A 31 -27.24 -2.40 -2.17
N GLY A 32 -27.75 -1.16 -2.04
CA GLY A 32 -28.30 -0.64 -0.78
C GLY A 32 -27.24 -0.44 0.32
N LEU A 33 -25.97 -0.30 -0.04
CA LEU A 33 -24.85 -0.09 0.90
C LEU A 33 -24.54 1.40 1.03
N GLY A 34 -24.40 1.90 2.26
CA GLY A 34 -24.12 3.33 2.52
C GLY A 34 -22.64 3.72 2.50
N SER A 35 -21.72 2.75 2.51
CA SER A 35 -20.28 3.05 2.43
C SER A 35 -19.44 1.83 2.02
N VAL A 36 -18.21 2.09 1.59
CA VAL A 36 -17.14 1.09 1.39
C VAL A 36 -15.87 1.53 2.12
N ILE A 37 -15.14 0.56 2.66
CA ILE A 37 -13.81 0.76 3.21
C ILE A 37 -12.79 0.19 2.23
N ALA A 38 -11.88 1.03 1.76
CA ALA A 38 -10.79 0.66 0.88
C ALA A 38 -9.48 0.55 1.68
N PRO A 39 -8.77 -0.60 1.62
CA PRO A 39 -7.38 -0.69 2.06
C PRO A 39 -6.47 -0.07 1.00
N VAL A 40 -5.89 1.08 1.32
CA VAL A 40 -5.10 1.95 0.44
C VAL A 40 -3.61 1.85 0.75
N ARG A 41 -2.90 1.04 -0.04
CA ARG A 41 -1.44 0.92 0.02
C ARG A 41 -0.80 2.20 -0.55
N PRO A 42 -0.12 3.05 0.24
CA PRO A 42 0.37 4.33 -0.26
C PRO A 42 1.50 4.14 -1.29
N THR A 43 1.48 4.93 -2.36
CA THR A 43 2.39 4.73 -3.50
C THR A 43 3.83 5.18 -3.22
N LEU A 44 4.01 6.29 -2.50
CA LEU A 44 5.32 6.86 -2.23
C LEU A 44 5.93 6.39 -0.91
N LYS A 45 5.18 5.66 -0.06
CA LYS A 45 5.66 5.18 1.24
C LYS A 45 6.91 4.31 1.13
N GLN A 46 7.08 3.60 0.01
CA GLN A 46 8.29 2.82 -0.27
C GLN A 46 9.59 3.65 -0.32
N ARG A 47 9.51 4.98 -0.49
CA ARG A 47 10.65 5.89 -0.42
C ARG A 47 11.00 6.30 1.02
N TYR A 48 10.10 6.05 1.95
CA TYR A 48 10.19 6.39 3.36
C TYR A 48 9.86 5.16 4.24
N PRO A 49 10.47 3.99 4.00
CA PRO A 49 10.06 2.74 4.64
C PRO A 49 10.26 2.76 6.15
N LEU A 50 11.22 3.55 6.66
CA LEU A 50 11.53 3.69 8.08
C LEU A 50 10.55 4.57 8.86
N ILE A 51 9.72 5.34 8.17
CA ILE A 51 8.75 6.23 8.81
C ILE A 51 7.49 5.43 9.19
N PRO A 52 6.97 5.53 10.42
CA PRO A 52 5.69 4.93 10.79
C PRO A 52 4.55 5.37 9.86
N ILE A 53 3.57 4.51 9.62
CA ILE A 53 2.49 4.82 8.67
C ILE A 53 1.59 5.94 9.20
N GLU A 54 1.46 6.04 10.52
CA GLU A 54 0.73 7.07 11.26
C GLU A 54 1.31 8.46 11.03
N GLU A 55 2.64 8.57 11.00
CA GLU A 55 3.33 9.83 10.70
C GLU A 55 3.25 10.15 9.21
N TYR A 56 3.54 9.16 8.37
CA TYR A 56 3.54 9.32 6.92
C TYR A 56 2.18 9.80 6.37
N VAL A 57 1.08 9.23 6.89
CA VAL A 57 -0.27 9.56 6.41
C VAL A 57 -0.64 11.02 6.72
N ALA A 58 -0.06 11.60 7.77
CA ALA A 58 -0.30 12.98 8.17
C ALA A 58 0.43 14.00 7.27
N TRP A 59 1.40 13.59 6.47
CA TRP A 59 2.18 14.50 5.64
C TRP A 59 1.30 15.17 4.57
N ARG A 60 1.41 16.50 4.49
CA ARG A 60 0.70 17.35 3.54
C ARG A 60 1.67 18.06 2.61
N ARG A 61 1.18 18.42 1.43
CA ARG A 61 1.84 19.37 0.52
C ARG A 61 1.51 20.80 0.93
N GLU A 62 2.19 21.77 0.33
CA GLU A 62 1.93 23.20 0.54
C GLU A 62 0.48 23.60 0.22
N ASP A 63 -0.18 22.89 -0.71
CA ASP A 63 -1.59 23.09 -1.07
C ASP A 63 -2.58 22.43 -0.09
N GLY A 64 -2.11 21.86 1.03
CA GLY A 64 -2.93 21.23 2.06
C GLY A 64 -3.40 19.81 1.74
N ALA A 65 -3.26 19.35 0.49
CA ALA A 65 -3.62 17.99 0.11
C ALA A 65 -2.60 16.96 0.63
N HIS A 66 -3.02 15.69 0.76
CA HIS A 66 -2.10 14.63 1.19
C HIS A 66 -0.86 14.51 0.31
N PHE A 67 0.29 14.22 0.94
CA PHE A 67 1.57 14.04 0.25
C PHE A 67 1.52 12.87 -0.74
N ASP A 68 1.02 11.71 -0.31
CA ASP A 68 0.93 10.53 -1.16
C ASP A 68 -0.12 10.70 -2.28
N PRO A 69 0.24 10.45 -3.55
CA PRO A 69 -0.66 10.68 -4.68
C PRO A 69 -1.89 9.76 -4.69
N TRP A 70 -1.80 8.57 -4.10
CA TRP A 70 -2.92 7.61 -4.08
C TRP A 70 -3.91 7.97 -2.98
N ILE A 71 -3.41 8.30 -1.78
CA ILE A 71 -4.25 8.86 -0.70
C ILE A 71 -4.92 10.16 -1.16
N ARG A 72 -4.16 11.05 -1.81
CA ARG A 72 -4.69 12.31 -2.36
C ARG A 72 -5.78 12.10 -3.40
N LEU A 73 -5.74 11.01 -4.17
CA LEU A 73 -6.83 10.71 -5.09
C LEU A 73 -8.11 10.36 -4.33
N HIS A 74 -8.03 9.51 -3.31
CA HIS A 74 -9.17 9.16 -2.49
C HIS A 74 -9.75 10.39 -1.77
N GLU A 75 -8.91 11.25 -1.19
CA GLU A 75 -9.33 12.52 -0.57
C GLU A 75 -10.14 13.39 -1.55
N ARG A 76 -9.67 13.56 -2.79
CA ARG A 76 -10.37 14.37 -3.81
C ARG A 76 -11.75 13.85 -4.22
N VAL A 77 -12.01 12.56 -4.03
CA VAL A 77 -13.31 11.95 -4.36
C VAL A 77 -14.17 11.73 -3.11
N GLY A 78 -13.87 12.43 -2.00
CA GLY A 78 -14.66 12.39 -0.77
C GLY A 78 -14.27 11.26 0.19
N GLY A 79 -13.12 10.62 -0.04
CA GLY A 79 -12.60 9.58 0.84
C GLY A 79 -12.04 10.14 2.14
N GLU A 80 -12.41 9.53 3.25
CA GLU A 80 -11.95 9.88 4.59
C GLU A 80 -11.02 8.80 5.13
N ILE A 81 -9.82 9.18 5.58
CA ILE A 81 -8.95 8.24 6.29
C ILE A 81 -9.58 7.93 7.65
N ILE A 82 -9.91 6.66 7.88
CA ILE A 82 -10.47 6.20 9.14
C ILE A 82 -9.41 5.62 10.08
N ALA A 83 -8.34 5.04 9.52
CA ALA A 83 -7.24 4.50 10.32
C ALA A 83 -5.95 4.31 9.50
N PRO A 84 -4.77 4.73 10.00
CA PRO A 84 -3.53 4.09 9.62
C PRO A 84 -3.48 2.66 10.17
N VAL A 85 -2.90 1.72 9.42
CA VAL A 85 -2.85 0.30 9.78
C VAL A 85 -1.40 -0.18 9.71
N PRO A 86 -0.66 -0.18 10.84
CA PRO A 86 0.77 -0.53 10.85
C PRO A 86 1.06 -1.98 10.48
N ALA A 87 0.14 -2.88 10.81
CA ALA A 87 0.24 -4.31 10.54
C ALA A 87 -0.96 -4.78 9.70
N SER A 88 -0.92 -4.50 8.39
CA SER A 88 -1.98 -4.93 7.47
C SER A 88 -1.73 -6.30 6.87
N MET A 89 -0.47 -6.69 6.72
CA MET A 89 -0.08 -8.00 6.19
C MET A 89 1.23 -8.43 6.83
N VAL A 90 1.30 -9.67 7.29
CA VAL A 90 2.52 -10.24 7.88
C VAL A 90 2.99 -11.38 6.98
N ILE A 91 4.23 -11.30 6.52
CA ILE A 91 4.89 -12.34 5.74
C ILE A 91 6.08 -12.81 6.55
N ARG A 92 6.11 -14.10 6.90
CA ARG A 92 7.22 -14.75 7.58
C ARG A 92 7.70 -15.92 6.74
N ALA A 93 8.98 -15.92 6.40
CA ALA A 93 9.59 -16.94 5.56
C ALA A 93 11.09 -17.08 5.83
N PRO A 94 11.71 -18.23 5.52
CA PRO A 94 13.16 -18.38 5.51
C PRO A 94 13.87 -17.27 4.72
N VAL A 95 15.06 -16.87 5.18
CA VAL A 95 15.90 -15.88 4.47
C VAL A 95 16.13 -16.28 3.01
N ALA A 96 16.34 -17.56 2.72
CA ALA A 96 16.53 -18.03 1.35
C ALA A 96 15.35 -17.70 0.41
N ASP A 97 14.11 -17.77 0.91
CA ASP A 97 12.93 -17.40 0.14
C ASP A 97 12.89 -15.89 -0.11
N TRP A 98 13.21 -15.09 0.91
CA TRP A 98 13.33 -13.65 0.78
C TRP A 98 14.41 -13.25 -0.23
N GLU A 99 15.59 -13.87 -0.18
CA GLU A 99 16.67 -13.65 -1.15
C GLU A 99 16.20 -14.01 -2.57
N GLY A 100 15.47 -15.11 -2.74
CA GLY A 100 14.87 -15.50 -4.02
C GLY A 100 13.78 -14.53 -4.51
N TRP A 101 12.95 -13.98 -3.63
CA TRP A 101 11.86 -13.07 -3.99
C TRP A 101 12.35 -11.67 -4.34
N THR A 102 13.33 -11.18 -3.59
CA THR A 102 13.85 -9.80 -3.67
C THR A 102 15.06 -9.67 -4.58
N GLY A 103 15.80 -10.75 -4.81
CA GLY A 103 17.10 -10.70 -5.49
C GLY A 103 18.20 -10.04 -4.66
N MET A 104 17.98 -9.84 -3.36
CA MET A 104 18.94 -9.28 -2.42
C MET A 104 19.56 -10.37 -1.54
N ARG A 105 20.63 -10.04 -0.83
CA ARG A 105 21.24 -10.90 0.19
C ARG A 105 20.92 -10.36 1.58
N PHE A 106 20.65 -11.26 2.53
CA PHE A 106 20.40 -10.91 3.94
C PHE A 106 21.33 -11.74 4.84
N PRO A 107 22.64 -11.39 4.89
CA PRO A 107 23.66 -12.26 5.47
C PRO A 107 23.71 -12.28 7.01
N ALA A 108 23.00 -11.37 7.68
CA ALA A 108 23.00 -11.25 9.13
C ALA A 108 21.60 -10.96 9.66
N ASP A 109 21.42 -11.17 10.96
CA ASP A 109 20.24 -10.70 11.67
C ASP A 109 20.24 -9.16 11.68
N GLY A 110 19.05 -8.57 11.59
CA GLY A 110 18.88 -7.11 11.54
C GLY A 110 17.73 -6.66 10.65
N GLU A 111 17.66 -5.35 10.43
CA GLU A 111 16.63 -4.71 9.60
C GLU A 111 17.15 -4.38 8.21
N TYR A 112 16.38 -4.75 7.20
CA TYR A 112 16.71 -4.51 5.80
C TYR A 112 15.58 -3.79 5.07
N VAL A 113 15.93 -2.74 4.34
CA VAL A 113 15.02 -2.13 3.35
C VAL A 113 15.26 -2.84 2.00
N PHE A 114 14.17 -3.23 1.35
CA PHE A 114 14.22 -3.82 0.01
C PHE A 114 13.26 -3.09 -0.94
N PRO A 115 13.47 -3.19 -2.27
CA PRO A 115 12.62 -2.50 -3.25
C PRO A 115 11.13 -2.79 -3.07
N GLU A 116 10.32 -1.76 -3.26
CA GLU A 116 8.85 -1.78 -3.13
C GLU A 116 8.31 -1.97 -1.71
N ALA A 117 9.11 -2.35 -0.72
CA ALA A 117 8.68 -2.52 0.66
C ALA A 117 8.18 -1.22 1.28
N LEU A 118 7.09 -1.28 2.05
CA LEU A 118 6.59 -0.10 2.78
C LEU A 118 7.14 0.02 4.21
N ALA A 119 7.83 -1.02 4.67
CA ALA A 119 8.48 -1.13 5.99
C ALA A 119 9.70 -2.06 5.87
N PRO A 120 10.61 -2.08 6.85
CA PRO A 120 11.72 -3.02 6.86
C PRO A 120 11.30 -4.50 6.86
N LEU A 121 12.20 -5.35 6.39
CA LEU A 121 12.26 -6.77 6.71
C LEU A 121 13.11 -6.93 7.98
N VAL A 122 12.59 -7.61 8.99
CA VAL A 122 13.37 -8.00 10.18
C VAL A 122 13.86 -9.43 9.96
N VAL A 123 15.17 -9.64 9.96
CA VAL A 123 15.81 -10.95 9.88
C VAL A 123 16.31 -11.34 11.26
N GLU A 124 15.90 -12.52 11.72
CA GLU A 124 16.33 -13.09 12.99
C GLU A 124 16.40 -14.61 12.88
N ALA A 125 17.53 -15.20 13.27
CA ALA A 125 17.75 -16.65 13.29
C ALA A 125 17.38 -17.34 11.96
N GLY A 126 17.74 -16.72 10.83
CA GLY A 126 17.50 -17.26 9.49
C GLY A 126 16.05 -17.13 8.98
N ILE A 127 15.19 -16.41 9.69
CA ILE A 127 13.82 -16.10 9.28
C ILE A 127 13.65 -14.61 9.04
N GLY A 128 13.14 -14.24 7.87
CA GLY A 128 12.70 -12.88 7.58
C GLY A 128 11.22 -12.69 7.91
N THR A 129 10.90 -11.61 8.61
CA THR A 129 9.53 -11.17 8.92
C THR A 129 9.32 -9.76 8.38
N HIS A 130 8.38 -9.60 7.45
CA HIS A 130 7.96 -8.31 6.93
C HIS A 130 6.51 -8.04 7.35
N ILE A 131 6.30 -6.90 8.00
CA ILE A 131 4.98 -6.42 8.40
C ILE A 131 4.68 -5.19 7.55
N GLU A 132 3.76 -5.34 6.61
CA GLU A 132 3.45 -4.29 5.65
C GLU A 132 2.30 -3.40 6.17
N PRO A 133 2.51 -2.07 6.23
CA PRO A 133 1.46 -1.13 6.62
C PRO A 133 0.49 -0.81 5.47
N ASN A 134 -0.67 -0.27 5.84
CA ASN A 134 -1.72 0.17 4.93
C ASN A 134 -2.51 1.35 5.55
N VAL A 135 -3.43 1.94 4.80
CA VAL A 135 -4.33 3.00 5.29
C VAL A 135 -5.76 2.63 4.92
N TRP A 136 -6.68 2.65 5.89
CA TRP A 136 -8.09 2.44 5.61
C TRP A 136 -8.76 3.76 5.28
N ILE A 137 -9.44 3.81 4.14
CA ILE A 137 -10.18 4.98 3.69
C ILE A 137 -11.64 4.60 3.44
N ARG A 138 -12.56 5.33 4.07
CA ARG A 138 -14.00 5.19 3.89
C ARG A 138 -14.47 6.10 2.75
N HIS A 139 -15.30 5.56 1.87
CA HIS A 139 -16.10 6.33 0.92
C HIS A 139 -17.58 6.10 1.23
N SER A 140 -18.32 7.18 1.41
CA SER A 140 -19.77 7.11 1.66
C SER A 140 -20.54 7.51 0.40
N VAL A 141 -21.79 7.07 0.30
CA VAL A 141 -22.73 7.42 -0.79
C VAL A 141 -23.96 8.13 -0.27
#